data_AF-A0ABD0Q6A4-F1
#
_entry.id   AF-A0ABD0Q6A4-F1
#
_cell.length_a   1.000
_cell.length_b   1.000
_cell.length_c   1.000
_cell.angle_alpha   90.00
_cell.angle_beta   90.00
_cell.angle_gamma   90.00
#
_symmetry.space_group_name_H-M   'P 1'
#
loop_
_entity.id
_entity.type
_entity.pdbx_description
1 polymer ?
#
loop_
_entity_poly.entity_id
_entity_poly.type
_entity_poly.pdbx_seq_one_letter_code
_entity_poly.pdbx_strand_id
1 'polypeptide(L)'
;MTTSVDVLVSICVIFAMSFVPASFVLFLIEERVSKSKHLQFVSGVKPILYWTTNYIWDMLNYTVPATMVVFIFISFQQESYVSEKNLPALVLLLLLYG
;
A
#
# COMPACT_ATOMS: atom_id res chain seq x y z
N MET A 1 28.09 12.06 6.34
CA MET A 1 27.20 11.95 7.54
C MET A 1 25.72 12.06 7.19
N THR A 2 25.34 12.72 6.09
CA THR A 2 23.95 12.78 5.61
C THR A 2 23.41 11.43 5.11
N THR A 3 24.22 10.69 4.34
CA THR A 3 23.83 9.39 3.75
C THR A 3 23.39 8.32 4.76
N SER A 4 23.97 8.28 5.96
CA SER A 4 23.58 7.32 7.00
C SER A 4 22.18 7.59 7.56
N VAL A 5 21.78 8.86 7.62
CA VAL A 5 20.44 9.28 8.06
C VAL A 5 19.42 8.96 6.97
N ASP A 6 19.76 9.20 5.69
CA ASP A 6 18.90 8.88 4.55
C ASP A 6 18.60 7.37 4.43
N VAL A 7 19.59 6.52 4.74
CA VAL A 7 19.41 5.06 4.79
C VAL A 7 18.47 4.66 5.93
N LEU A 8 18.60 5.26 7.11
CA LEU A 8 17.71 4.97 8.24
C LEU A 8 16.25 5.32 7.91
N VAL A 9 16.02 6.50 7.30
CA VAL A 9 14.68 6.92 6.85
C VAL A 9 14.12 5.91 5.83
N SER A 10 14.92 5.47 4.87
CA SER A 10 14.52 4.46 3.89
C SER A 10 14.10 3.15 4.54
N ILE A 11 14.86 2.66 5.53
CA ILE A 11 14.54 1.43 6.26
C ILE A 11 13.22 1.59 7.04
N CYS A 12 13.02 2.73 7.71
CA CYS A 12 11.78 3.01 8.43
C CYS A 12 10.57 3.05 7.49
N VAL A 13 10.70 3.64 6.30
CA VAL A 13 9.63 3.68 5.29
C VAL A 13 9.31 2.29 4.78
N ILE A 14 10.31 1.47 4.44
CA ILE A 14 10.10 0.08 4.00
C ILE A 14 9.39 -0.73 5.10
N PHE A 15 9.83 -0.57 6.35
CA PHE A 15 9.20 -1.22 7.49
C PHE A 15 7.74 -0.81 7.63
N ALA A 16 7.43 0.49 7.60
CA ALA A 16 6.05 0.98 7.68
C ALA A 16 5.17 0.45 6.53
N MET A 17 5.69 0.46 5.30
CA MET A 17 4.97 -0.04 4.13
C MET A 17 4.67 -1.55 4.21
N SER A 18 5.50 -2.34 4.90
CA SER A 18 5.27 -3.78 5.08
C SER A 18 4.05 -4.11 5.95
N PHE A 19 3.61 -3.19 6.82
CA PHE A 19 2.40 -3.38 7.63
C PHE A 19 1.11 -3.22 6.83
N VAL A 20 1.16 -2.49 5.71
CA VAL A 20 -0.03 -2.20 4.90
C VAL A 20 -0.59 -3.50 4.27
N PRO A 21 0.20 -4.34 3.56
CA PRO A 21 -0.27 -5.63 3.08
C PRO A 21 -0.71 -6.57 4.22
N ALA A 22 0.00 -6.55 5.36
CA ALA A 22 -0.35 -7.37 6.51
C ALA A 22 -1.76 -7.03 7.06
N SER A 23 -2.17 -5.76 6.98
CA SER A 23 -3.52 -5.33 7.39
C SER A 23 -4.62 -5.88 6.46
N PHE A 24 -4.39 -5.96 5.16
CA PHE A 24 -5.35 -6.51 4.19
C PHE A 24 -5.56 -8.02 4.39
N VAL A 25 -4.50 -8.74 4.75
CA VAL A 25 -4.60 -10.18 5.04
C VAL A 25 -5.47 -10.46 6.26
N LEU A 26 -5.46 -9.59 7.28
CA LEU A 26 -6.35 -9.74 8.45
C LEU A 26 -7.83 -9.64 8.06
N PHE A 27 -8.19 -8.72 7.17
CA PHE A 27 -9.56 -8.59 6.68
C PHE A 27 -10.03 -9.85 5.94
N LEU A 28 -9.18 -10.43 5.09
CA LEU A 28 -9.43 -11.71 4.41
C LEU A 28 -9.58 -12.88 5.39
N ILE A 29 -8.81 -12.88 6.49
CA ILE A 29 -8.91 -13.90 7.53
C ILE A 29 -10.25 -13.76 8.28
N GLU A 30 -10.64 -12.55 8.67
CA GLU A 30 -11.95 -12.32 9.31
C GLU A 30 -13.10 -12.73 8.40
N GLU A 31 -13.05 -12.43 7.10
CA GLU A 31 -14.06 -12.88 6.13
C GLU A 31 -14.14 -14.41 6.05
N ARG A 32 -13.00 -15.11 6.16
CA ARG A 32 -12.94 -16.58 6.20
C ARG A 32 -13.56 -17.11 7.49
N VAL A 33 -13.24 -16.52 8.65
CA VAL A 33 -13.74 -16.95 9.97
C VAL A 33 -15.25 -16.69 10.10
N SER A 34 -15.72 -15.55 9.59
CA SER A 34 -17.14 -15.17 9.54
C SER A 34 -17.96 -16.03 8.56
N LYS A 35 -17.32 -16.80 7.68
CA LYS A 35 -17.93 -17.54 6.56
C LYS A 35 -18.66 -16.65 5.53
N SER A 36 -18.47 -15.33 5.57
CA SER A 36 -19.06 -14.39 4.61
C SER A 36 -18.66 -14.70 3.16
N LYS A 37 -17.42 -15.15 2.95
CA LYS A 37 -16.96 -15.63 1.63
C LYS A 37 -17.83 -16.78 1.11
N HIS A 38 -18.19 -17.74 1.96
CA HIS A 38 -19.03 -18.87 1.55
C HIS A 38 -20.46 -18.43 1.23
N LEU A 39 -21.03 -17.50 2.01
CA LEU A 39 -22.34 -16.89 1.73
C LEU A 39 -22.36 -16.13 0.39
N GLN A 40 -21.30 -15.39 0.07
CA GLN A 40 -21.18 -14.71 -1.23
C GLN A 40 -21.12 -15.71 -2.39
N PHE A 41 -20.43 -16.85 -2.23
CA PHE A 41 -20.42 -17.93 -3.23
C PHE A 41 -21.78 -18.62 -3.39
N VAL A 42 -22.47 -18.91 -2.29
CA VAL A 42 -23.82 -19.49 -2.31
C VAL A 42 -24.83 -18.52 -2.94
N SER A 43 -24.59 -17.22 -2.85
CA SER A 43 -25.38 -16.16 -3.49
C SER A 43 -25.10 -15.98 -4.99
N GLY A 44 -24.24 -16.81 -5.59
CA GLY A 44 -23.97 -16.81 -7.03
C GLY A 44 -22.86 -15.86 -7.49
N VAL A 45 -22.07 -15.30 -6.57
CA VAL A 45 -20.91 -14.46 -6.94
C VAL A 45 -19.83 -15.33 -7.58
N LYS A 46 -19.40 -14.95 -8.79
CA LYS A 46 -18.30 -15.64 -9.48
C LYS A 46 -16.98 -15.40 -8.72
N PRO A 47 -16.14 -16.43 -8.55
CA PRO A 47 -14.87 -16.31 -7.81
C PRO A 47 -13.96 -15.21 -8.35
N ILE A 48 -13.95 -15.03 -9.67
CA ILE A 48 -13.16 -13.99 -10.35
C ILE A 48 -13.58 -12.59 -9.90
N LEU A 49 -14.89 -12.29 -9.83
CA LEU A 49 -15.38 -10.98 -9.40
C LEU A 49 -14.98 -10.69 -7.95
N TYR A 50 -15.06 -11.69 -7.06
CA TYR A 50 -14.65 -11.55 -5.67
C TYR A 50 -13.17 -11.14 -5.54
N TRP A 51 -12.26 -11.85 -6.23
CA TRP A 51 -10.83 -11.54 -6.18
C TRP A 51 -10.51 -10.19 -6.83
N THR A 52 -11.20 -9.83 -7.92
CA THR A 52 -10.97 -8.55 -8.60
C THR A 52 -11.42 -7.38 -7.72
N THR A 53 -12.58 -7.51 -7.07
CA THR A 53 -13.09 -6.48 -6.14
C THR A 53 -12.20 -6.34 -4.92
N ASN A 54 -11.73 -7.44 -4.32
CA ASN A 54 -10.78 -7.37 -3.21
C ASN A 54 -9.45 -6.72 -3.62
N TYR A 55 -8.92 -7.08 -4.79
CA TYR A 55 -7.70 -6.44 -5.29
C TYR A 55 -7.87 -4.92 -5.50
N ILE A 56 -9.00 -4.49 -6.09
CA ILE A 56 -9.29 -3.07 -6.26
C ILE A 56 -9.44 -2.37 -4.90
N TRP A 57 -10.09 -3.02 -3.94
CA TRP A 57 -10.26 -2.48 -2.58
C TRP A 57 -8.92 -2.34 -1.85
N ASP A 58 -8.06 -3.35 -1.93
CA ASP A 58 -6.72 -3.33 -1.34
C ASP A 58 -5.87 -2.21 -1.99
N MET A 59 -5.94 -2.04 -3.32
CA MET A 59 -5.27 -0.96 -4.03
C MET A 59 -5.74 0.44 -3.63
N LEU A 60 -7.06 0.63 -3.46
CA LEU A 60 -7.62 1.90 -2.98
C LEU A 60 -7.13 2.22 -1.56
N ASN A 61 -7.15 1.24 -0.67
CA ASN A 61 -6.65 1.42 0.69
C ASN A 61 -5.14 1.66 0.72
N TYR A 62 -4.37 1.03 -0.17
CA TYR A 62 -2.93 1.24 -0.30
C TYR A 62 -2.57 2.66 -0.79
N THR A 63 -3.44 3.28 -1.58
CA THR A 63 -3.24 4.65 -2.09
C THR A 63 -3.19 5.68 -0.95
N VAL A 64 -3.90 5.46 0.17
CA VAL A 64 -3.93 6.37 1.32
C VAL A 64 -2.56 6.47 2.05
N PRO A 65 -1.92 5.38 2.52
CA PRO A 65 -0.60 5.46 3.11
C PRO A 65 0.47 5.87 2.10
N ALA A 66 0.38 5.44 0.83
CA ALA A 66 1.32 5.86 -0.21
C ALA A 66 1.32 7.39 -0.42
N THR A 67 0.13 8.00 -0.49
CA THR A 67 0.01 9.47 -0.60
C THR A 67 0.51 10.18 0.66
N MET A 68 0.31 9.60 1.85
CA MET A 68 0.83 10.15 3.11
C MET A 68 2.37 10.17 3.13
N VAL A 69 3.02 9.10 2.68
CA VAL A 69 4.49 9.00 2.54
C VAL A 69 5.02 10.07 1.57
N VAL A 70 4.36 10.23 0.41
CA VAL A 70 4.71 11.28 -0.57
C VAL A 70 4.59 12.67 0.05
N PHE A 71 3.54 12.92 0.84
CA PHE A 71 3.33 14.21 1.50
C PHE A 71 4.42 14.53 2.54
N ILE A 72 4.88 13.52 3.29
CA ILE A 72 6.00 13.65 4.24
C ILE A 72 7.29 14.01 3.50
N PHE A 73 7.60 13.34 2.40
CA PHE A 73 8.79 13.63 1.59
C PHE A 73 8.76 15.05 0.99
N ILE A 74 7.59 15.52 0.53
CA ILE A 74 7.40 16.90 0.06
C ILE A 74 7.61 17.90 1.21
N SER A 75 7.06 17.62 2.39
CA SER A 75 7.13 18.52 3.56
C SER A 75 8.56 18.65 4.11
N PHE A 76 9.37 17.60 4.02
CA PHE A 76 10.78 17.61 4.46
C PHE A 76 11.75 18.23 3.45
N GLN A 77 11.29 18.67 2.27
CA GLN A 77 12.09 19.34 1.23
C GLN A 77 13.45 18.69 0.94
N GLN A 78 13.52 17.35 0.95
CA GLN A 78 14.74 16.64 0.56
C GLN A 78 14.92 16.75 -0.96
N GLU A 79 15.86 17.59 -1.42
CA GLU A 79 16.17 17.82 -2.84
C GLU A 79 16.45 16.53 -3.64
N SER A 80 16.90 15.46 -2.96
CA SER A 80 17.12 14.14 -3.56
C SER A 80 15.83 13.45 -4.06
N TYR A 81 14.68 13.72 -3.44
CA TYR A 81 13.38 13.09 -3.75
C TYR A 81 12.36 14.03 -4.41
N VAL A 82 12.51 15.35 -4.23
CA VAL A 82 11.55 16.37 -4.70
C VAL A 82 11.90 16.94 -6.09
N SER A 83 13.05 16.58 -6.67
CA SER A 83 13.41 17.00 -8.03
C SER A 83 12.33 16.55 -9.04
N GLU A 84 11.91 17.44 -9.95
CA GLU A 84 10.75 17.25 -10.85
C GLU A 84 10.80 15.95 -11.68
N LYS A 85 12.00 15.39 -11.90
CA LYS A 85 12.20 14.11 -12.60
C LYS A 85 12.03 12.87 -11.71
N ASN A 86 12.26 12.98 -10.40
CA ASN A 86 12.32 11.84 -9.47
C ASN A 86 11.00 11.65 -8.71
N LEU A 87 10.24 12.72 -8.51
CA LEU A 87 8.93 12.68 -7.85
C LEU A 87 7.95 11.72 -8.54
N PRO A 88 7.78 11.76 -9.88
CA PRO A 88 6.92 10.82 -10.58
C PRO A 88 7.41 9.38 -10.43
N ALA A 89 8.73 9.15 -10.51
CA ALA A 89 9.32 7.83 -10.39
C ALA A 89 9.08 7.23 -8.99
N LEU A 90 9.22 8.02 -7.92
CA LEU A 90 8.97 7.58 -6.54
C LEU A 90 7.49 7.25 -6.31
N VAL A 91 6.57 8.08 -6.82
CA VAL A 91 5.13 7.81 -6.76
C VAL A 91 4.77 6.53 -7.51
N LEU A 92 5.34 6.33 -8.70
CA LEU A 92 5.08 5.15 -9.53
C LEU A 92 5.65 3.87 -8.89
N LEU A 93 6.83 3.98 -8.27
CA LEU A 93 7.46 2.87 -7.55
C LEU A 93 6.67 2.49 -6.29
N LEU A 94 6.17 3.48 -5.55
CA LEU A 94 5.25 3.24 -4.43
C LEU A 94 3.95 2.61 -4.92
N LEU A 95 3.29 3.15 -5.95
CA LEU A 95 2.04 2.58 -6.47
C LEU A 95 2.19 1.15 -7.03
N LEU A 96 3.32 0.84 -7.66
CA LEU A 96 3.64 -0.51 -8.16
C LEU A 96 4.07 -1.49 -7.06
N TYR A 97 4.44 -1.01 -5.87
CA TYR A 97 4.83 -1.86 -4.75
C TYR A 97 3.63 -2.46 -4.01
N GLY A 98 2.50 -1.75 -3.99
CA GLY A 98 1.22 -2.26 -3.47
C GLY A 98 0.61 -3.31 -4.39
#